data_AF-A0AAD7GSN8-F1
#
_entry.id   AF-A0AAD7GSN8-F1
#
_cell.length_a   1.000
_cell.length_b   1.000
_cell.length_c   1.000
_cell.angle_alpha   90.00
_cell.angle_beta   90.00
_cell.angle_gamma   90.00
#
_symmetry.space_group_name_H-M   'P 1'
#
loop_
_entity.id
_entity.type
_entity.pdbx_description
1 polymer ?
#
loop_
_entity_poly.entity_id
_entity_poly.type
_entity_poly.pdbx_seq_one_letter_code
_entity_poly.pdbx_strand_id
1 'polypeptide(L)'
;MITAARLHTSTIHVLECLMLDPNFAAILSPIPLDRLNIYRGNVKQYAVGIVMSAYKLTELLPAEIKLAIENLLKNHRYIFAVDPKTGQMQLLLPFHHTAMKLIIKNQMILSPGFKGHNYSCLPAMHLKHPTAREVADPMVVLAATAVYASLLELRMTGQRQPIVFMEDAFEDIYCIHIQTLESTRAAAPISMHKVLHQLFNNVTASTKTVPAAARSSATLIDLVDVPESD
;
A
#
# COMPACT_ATOMS: atom_id res chain seq x y z
N MET A 1 -12.38 11.85 -7.64
CA MET A 1 -11.67 12.99 -7.01
C MET A 1 -12.51 14.24 -6.82
N ILE A 2 -13.55 14.50 -7.62
CA ILE A 2 -14.32 15.78 -7.57
C ILE A 2 -15.17 15.95 -6.29
N THR A 3 -15.57 14.86 -5.62
CA THR A 3 -16.56 14.92 -4.54
C THR A 3 -16.02 15.42 -3.20
N ALA A 4 -14.72 15.26 -2.92
CA ALA A 4 -14.12 15.66 -1.63
C ALA A 4 -13.70 17.14 -1.57
N ALA A 5 -13.43 17.76 -2.73
CA ALA A 5 -12.95 19.15 -2.82
C ALA A 5 -14.04 20.20 -2.52
N ARG A 6 -15.31 19.79 -2.42
CA ARG A 6 -16.47 20.69 -2.25
C ARG A 6 -16.77 21.09 -0.80
N LEU A 7 -15.97 20.65 0.17
CA LEU A 7 -16.25 20.83 1.60
C LEU A 7 -15.74 22.17 2.18
N HIS A 8 -14.84 22.88 1.49
CA HIS A 8 -14.32 24.18 1.92
C HIS A 8 -14.16 25.13 0.73
N THR A 9 -14.67 26.37 0.89
CA THR A 9 -14.64 27.42 -0.15
C THR A 9 -13.23 27.75 -0.65
N SER A 10 -12.23 27.65 0.23
CA SER A 10 -10.82 27.82 -0.12
C SER A 10 -10.28 26.70 -1.01
N THR A 11 -10.83 25.49 -0.93
CA THR A 11 -10.39 24.33 -1.73
C THR A 11 -10.94 24.40 -3.16
N ILE A 12 -12.09 25.05 -3.35
CA ILE A 12 -12.70 25.27 -4.67
C ILE A 12 -11.84 26.22 -5.50
N HIS A 13 -11.42 27.36 -4.94
CA HIS A 13 -10.52 28.30 -5.64
C HIS A 13 -9.18 27.66 -6.01
N VAL A 14 -8.58 26.87 -5.11
CA VAL A 14 -7.33 26.15 -5.41
C VAL A 14 -7.53 25.13 -6.53
N LEU A 15 -8.67 24.42 -6.54
CA LEU A 15 -9.00 23.46 -7.59
C LEU A 15 -9.22 24.16 -8.95
N GLU A 16 -9.92 25.29 -8.95
CA GLU A 16 -10.11 26.11 -10.16
C GLU A 16 -8.78 26.63 -10.70
N CYS A 17 -7.90 27.16 -9.84
CA CYS A 17 -6.57 27.59 -10.26
C CYS A 17 -5.72 26.42 -10.79
N LEU A 18 -5.79 25.24 -10.17
CA LEU A 18 -5.12 24.03 -10.68
C LEU A 18 -5.62 23.60 -12.06
N MET A 19 -6.88 23.86 -12.39
CA MET A 19 -7.48 23.48 -13.68
C MET A 19 -7.29 24.54 -14.77
N LEU A 20 -7.28 25.82 -14.41
CA LEU A 20 -7.32 26.95 -15.34
C LEU A 20 -5.96 27.62 -15.55
N ASP A 21 -5.05 27.56 -14.56
CA ASP A 21 -3.72 28.17 -14.65
C ASP A 21 -2.63 27.08 -14.69
N PRO A 22 -2.04 26.82 -15.88
CA PRO A 22 -0.99 25.80 -16.03
C PRO A 22 0.30 26.16 -15.28
N ASN A 23 0.60 27.44 -15.05
CA ASN A 23 1.78 27.84 -14.27
C ASN A 23 1.55 27.57 -12.79
N PHE A 24 0.35 27.86 -12.28
CA PHE A 24 -0.03 27.50 -10.92
C PHE A 24 0.02 25.99 -10.70
N ALA A 25 -0.48 25.20 -11.66
CA ALA A 25 -0.37 23.74 -11.63
C ALA A 25 1.08 23.25 -11.65
N ALA A 26 1.94 23.82 -12.51
CA ALA A 26 3.36 23.45 -12.59
C ALA A 26 4.14 23.77 -11.31
N ILE A 27 3.81 24.86 -10.62
CA ILE A 27 4.43 25.23 -9.35
C ILE A 27 4.00 24.28 -8.23
N LEU A 28 2.73 23.85 -8.23
CA LEU A 28 2.19 23.00 -7.17
C LEU A 28 2.36 21.50 -7.41
N SER A 29 2.57 21.04 -8.65
CA SER A 29 2.69 19.62 -8.98
C SER A 29 3.85 18.88 -8.28
N PRO A 30 5.00 19.49 -7.95
CA PRO A 30 6.07 18.80 -7.23
C PRO A 30 5.68 18.40 -5.80
N ILE A 31 4.89 19.24 -5.11
CA ILE A 31 4.52 19.02 -3.70
C ILE A 31 3.82 17.66 -3.47
N PRO A 32 2.74 17.30 -4.19
CA PRO A 32 2.11 15.99 -4.04
C PRO A 32 3.01 14.86 -4.51
N LEU A 33 3.87 15.06 -5.51
CA LEU A 33 4.84 14.05 -5.98
C LEU A 33 5.87 13.72 -4.90
N ASP A 34 6.47 14.73 -4.26
CA ASP A 34 7.43 14.56 -3.16
C ASP A 34 6.79 13.81 -1.98
N ARG A 35 5.56 14.19 -1.63
CA ARG A 35 4.79 13.50 -0.57
C ARG A 35 4.48 12.05 -0.94
N LEU A 36 4.16 11.80 -2.20
CA LEU A 36 3.90 10.45 -2.71
C LEU A 36 5.17 9.59 -2.65
N ASN A 37 6.34 10.16 -2.97
CA ASN A 37 7.62 9.47 -2.88
C ASN A 37 7.99 9.11 -1.43
N ILE A 38 7.79 10.02 -0.48
CA ILE A 38 7.95 9.72 0.94
C ILE A 38 7.02 8.59 1.37
N TYR A 39 5.76 8.65 0.95
CA TYR A 39 4.78 7.61 1.27
C TYR A 39 5.15 6.24 0.71
N ARG A 40 5.48 6.18 -0.58
CA ARG A 40 5.97 4.98 -1.27
C ARG A 40 7.22 4.41 -0.55
N GLY A 41 8.15 5.28 -0.18
CA GLY A 41 9.34 4.93 0.60
C GLY A 41 9.00 4.26 1.93
N ASN A 42 8.08 4.83 2.71
CA ASN A 42 7.64 4.28 4.00
C ASN A 42 6.98 2.89 3.83
N VAL A 43 6.10 2.75 2.83
CA VAL A 43 5.44 1.48 2.52
C VAL A 43 6.48 0.41 2.17
N LYS A 44 7.46 0.74 1.34
CA LYS A 44 8.56 -0.17 0.98
C LYS A 44 9.44 -0.51 2.17
N GLN A 45 9.82 0.45 3.01
CA GLN A 45 10.61 0.19 4.21
C GLN A 45 9.91 -0.81 5.13
N TYR A 46 8.60 -0.66 5.32
CA TYR A 46 7.80 -1.61 6.08
C TYR A 46 7.76 -2.99 5.42
N ALA A 47 7.60 -3.04 4.09
CA ALA A 47 7.61 -4.31 3.34
C ALA A 47 8.91 -5.08 3.53
N VAL A 48 10.07 -4.41 3.46
CA VAL A 48 11.38 -5.02 3.72
C VAL A 48 11.43 -5.71 5.09
N GLY A 49 10.85 -5.10 6.12
CA GLY A 49 10.85 -5.65 7.48
C GLY A 49 10.00 -6.90 7.67
N ILE A 50 9.00 -7.14 6.81
CA ILE A 50 8.05 -8.25 6.98
C ILE A 50 8.18 -9.35 5.93
N VAL A 51 8.80 -9.09 4.78
CA VAL A 51 8.81 -10.03 3.64
C VAL A 51 9.50 -11.35 4.00
N MET A 52 10.61 -11.30 4.73
CA MET A 52 11.32 -12.51 5.15
C MET A 52 10.43 -13.46 5.97
N SER A 53 9.72 -12.94 6.98
CA SER A 53 8.85 -13.76 7.83
C SER A 53 7.54 -14.14 7.12
N ALA A 54 6.95 -13.24 6.33
CA ALA A 54 5.70 -13.48 5.64
C ALA A 54 5.79 -14.58 4.58
N TYR A 55 6.95 -14.75 3.94
CA TYR A 55 7.21 -15.80 2.95
C TYR A 55 8.00 -17.00 3.53
N LYS A 56 8.17 -17.07 4.86
CA LYS A 56 8.92 -18.14 5.56
C LYS A 56 10.35 -18.32 5.04
N LEU A 57 11.00 -17.22 4.65
CA LEU A 57 12.37 -17.22 4.13
C LEU A 57 13.42 -17.21 5.24
N THR A 58 13.03 -16.93 6.49
CA THR A 58 13.94 -16.86 7.64
C THR A 58 14.56 -18.20 8.03
N GLU A 59 13.90 -19.30 7.71
CA GLU A 59 14.33 -20.66 8.07
C GLU A 59 15.21 -21.30 6.98
N LEU A 60 15.38 -20.63 5.84
CA LEU A 60 16.06 -21.17 4.66
C LEU A 60 17.54 -20.76 4.62
N LEU A 61 18.36 -21.59 3.98
CA LEU A 61 19.74 -21.23 3.68
C LEU A 61 19.81 -20.15 2.57
N PRO A 62 20.87 -19.32 2.50
CA PRO A 62 20.96 -18.24 1.51
C PRO A 62 20.73 -18.66 0.05
N ALA A 63 21.22 -19.84 -0.35
CA ALA A 63 21.02 -20.38 -1.69
C ALA A 63 19.54 -20.77 -1.95
N GLU A 64 18.87 -21.30 -0.94
CA GLU A 64 17.45 -21.68 -1.00
C GLU A 64 16.54 -20.45 -1.00
N ILE A 65 16.91 -19.39 -0.26
CA ILE A 65 16.23 -18.10 -0.27
C ILE A 65 16.19 -17.53 -1.69
N LYS A 66 17.33 -17.53 -2.39
CA LYS A 66 17.39 -17.03 -3.78
C LYS A 66 16.45 -17.81 -4.70
N LEU A 67 16.47 -19.14 -4.64
CA LEU A 67 15.59 -19.99 -5.44
C LEU A 67 14.11 -19.79 -5.09
N ALA A 68 13.78 -19.67 -3.81
CA ALA A 68 12.43 -19.41 -3.35
C ALA A 68 11.91 -18.05 -3.85
N ILE A 69 12.75 -17.01 -3.80
CA ILE A 69 12.41 -15.68 -4.33
C ILE A 69 12.20 -15.73 -5.84
N GLU A 70 13.07 -16.41 -6.60
CA GLU A 70 12.89 -16.55 -8.05
C GLU A 70 11.57 -17.25 -8.40
N ASN A 71 11.20 -18.27 -7.63
CA ASN A 71 9.92 -18.95 -7.77
C ASN A 71 8.72 -18.06 -7.40
N LEU A 72 8.87 -17.16 -6.43
CA LEU A 72 7.85 -16.19 -6.03
C LEU A 72 7.67 -15.09 -7.09
N LEU A 73 8.77 -14.58 -7.64
CA LEU A 73 8.74 -13.52 -8.66
C LEU A 73 8.26 -14.06 -10.02
N LYS A 74 8.56 -15.31 -10.34
CA LYS A 74 8.06 -15.97 -11.55
C LYS A 74 6.52 -15.96 -11.57
N ASN A 75 5.94 -15.44 -12.64
CA ASN A 75 4.49 -15.30 -12.82
C ASN A 75 3.78 -14.55 -11.69
N HIS A 76 4.48 -13.63 -11.00
CA HIS A 76 3.95 -12.82 -9.89
C HIS A 76 3.32 -13.63 -8.75
N ARG A 77 3.82 -14.84 -8.49
CA ARG A 77 3.27 -15.77 -7.51
C ARG A 77 3.19 -15.21 -6.08
N TYR A 78 4.04 -14.23 -5.74
CA TYR A 78 4.00 -13.54 -4.44
C TYR A 78 2.66 -12.83 -4.14
N ILE A 79 1.85 -12.50 -5.15
CA ILE A 79 0.55 -11.84 -4.90
C ILE A 79 -0.52 -12.80 -4.39
N PHE A 80 -0.35 -14.12 -4.52
CA PHE A 80 -1.40 -15.06 -4.17
C PHE A 80 -1.31 -15.49 -2.71
N ALA A 81 -2.47 -15.76 -2.09
CA ALA A 81 -2.49 -16.34 -0.76
C ALA A 81 -1.90 -17.76 -0.77
N VAL A 82 -1.35 -18.16 0.37
CA VAL A 82 -0.88 -19.53 0.62
C VAL A 82 -1.80 -20.13 1.67
N ASP A 83 -2.32 -21.31 1.39
CA ASP A 83 -3.11 -22.07 2.36
C ASP A 83 -2.20 -22.49 3.53
N PRO A 84 -2.51 -22.11 4.78
CA PRO A 84 -1.69 -22.45 5.93
C PRO A 84 -1.63 -23.96 6.20
N LYS A 85 -2.62 -24.75 5.77
CA LYS A 85 -2.69 -26.19 6.03
C LYS A 85 -1.94 -27.00 4.98
N THR A 86 -2.12 -26.67 3.71
CA THR A 86 -1.56 -27.42 2.59
C THR A 86 -0.28 -26.81 2.04
N GLY A 87 0.02 -25.55 2.38
CA GLY A 87 1.11 -24.79 1.77
C GLY A 87 0.89 -24.46 0.29
N GLN A 88 -0.29 -24.79 -0.26
CA GLN A 88 -0.58 -24.57 -1.67
C GLN A 88 -1.05 -23.14 -1.93
N MET A 89 -0.76 -22.68 -3.14
CA MET A 89 -1.13 -21.34 -3.60
C MET A 89 -2.60 -21.28 -3.97
N GLN A 90 -3.31 -20.30 -3.41
CA GLN A 90 -4.72 -20.05 -3.70
C GLN A 90 -4.82 -19.07 -4.87
N LEU A 91 -4.79 -19.60 -6.10
CA LEU A 91 -4.83 -18.81 -7.34
C LEU A 91 -6.12 -17.99 -7.50
N LEU A 92 -7.20 -18.37 -6.81
CA LEU A 92 -8.47 -17.66 -6.82
C LEU A 92 -8.48 -16.41 -5.92
N LEU A 93 -7.45 -16.21 -5.12
CA LEU A 93 -7.34 -15.10 -4.16
C LEU A 93 -6.07 -14.29 -4.44
N PRO A 94 -6.03 -13.54 -5.56
CA PRO A 94 -4.94 -12.60 -5.79
C PRO A 94 -4.97 -11.48 -4.74
N PHE A 95 -3.80 -10.93 -4.50
CA PHE A 95 -3.51 -9.86 -3.54
C PHE A 95 -3.83 -10.18 -2.06
N HIS A 96 -4.08 -11.46 -1.72
CA HIS A 96 -4.47 -11.89 -0.37
C HIS A 96 -3.32 -12.46 0.48
N HIS A 97 -2.09 -12.45 -0.04
CA HIS A 97 -0.93 -12.88 0.73
C HIS A 97 -0.80 -12.08 2.04
N THR A 98 -0.31 -12.75 3.09
CA THR A 98 -0.17 -12.18 4.43
C THR A 98 0.67 -10.90 4.44
N ALA A 99 1.72 -10.84 3.61
CA ALA A 99 2.55 -9.64 3.46
C ALA A 99 1.73 -8.41 3.05
N MET A 100 0.88 -8.52 2.02
CA MET A 100 0.06 -7.38 1.55
C MET A 100 -0.97 -6.96 2.59
N LYS A 101 -1.62 -7.92 3.26
CA LYS A 101 -2.56 -7.63 4.35
C LYS A 101 -1.90 -6.81 5.46
N LEU A 102 -0.67 -7.18 5.86
CA LEU A 102 0.09 -6.46 6.88
C LEU A 102 0.49 -5.06 6.42
N ILE A 103 0.93 -4.91 5.17
CA ILE A 103 1.30 -3.59 4.60
C ILE A 103 0.08 -2.68 4.55
N ILE A 104 -1.03 -3.13 3.95
CA ILE A 104 -2.26 -2.34 3.82
C ILE A 104 -2.77 -1.92 5.20
N LYS A 105 -2.83 -2.87 6.15
CA LYS A 105 -3.26 -2.61 7.52
C LYS A 105 -2.37 -1.56 8.19
N ASN A 106 -1.07 -1.81 8.29
CA ASN A 106 -0.20 -1.03 9.16
C ASN A 106 0.25 0.30 8.53
N GLN A 107 0.43 0.34 7.20
CA GLN A 107 0.92 1.54 6.52
C GLN A 107 -0.19 2.40 5.90
N MET A 108 -1.36 1.81 5.61
CA MET A 108 -2.41 2.50 4.84
C MET A 108 -3.74 2.61 5.61
N ILE A 109 -3.92 1.91 6.72
CA ILE A 109 -5.16 1.97 7.51
C ILE A 109 -4.92 2.36 8.96
N LEU A 110 -3.76 2.05 9.53
CA LEU A 110 -3.42 2.41 10.91
C LEU A 110 -2.43 3.57 11.01
N SER A 111 -1.74 3.90 9.91
CA SER A 111 -0.70 4.93 9.93
C SER A 111 -1.30 6.33 10.09
N PRO A 112 -0.98 7.06 11.18
CA PRO A 112 -1.56 8.38 11.45
C PRO A 112 -1.18 9.44 10.41
N GLY A 113 -0.07 9.23 9.67
CA GLY A 113 0.34 10.07 8.55
C GLY A 113 -0.44 9.82 7.25
N PHE A 114 -1.20 8.73 7.17
CA PHE A 114 -1.95 8.37 5.98
C PHE A 114 -3.42 8.76 6.12
N LYS A 115 -3.78 9.94 5.59
CA LYS A 115 -5.19 10.39 5.48
C LYS A 115 -6.05 9.50 4.58
N GLY A 116 -5.47 8.48 3.95
CA GLY A 116 -6.23 7.49 3.21
C GLY A 116 -7.18 6.66 4.06
N HIS A 117 -7.27 6.81 5.39
CA HIS A 117 -8.41 6.27 6.15
C HIS A 117 -9.75 6.81 5.59
N ASN A 118 -9.77 8.05 5.09
CA ASN A 118 -10.94 8.66 4.45
C ASN A 118 -11.20 8.16 3.02
N TYR A 119 -10.18 7.57 2.38
CA TYR A 119 -10.24 7.06 0.98
C TYR A 119 -10.10 5.54 0.88
N SER A 120 -9.83 4.86 2.00
CA SER A 120 -9.61 3.41 2.12
C SER A 120 -10.90 2.61 1.98
N CYS A 121 -12.01 3.32 1.84
CA CYS A 121 -13.34 2.79 1.59
C CYS A 121 -13.99 3.60 0.47
N LEU A 122 -13.56 3.38 -0.77
CA LEU A 122 -14.42 3.77 -1.88
C LEU A 122 -15.65 2.85 -1.86
N PRO A 123 -16.87 3.37 -2.05
CA PRO A 123 -18.05 2.53 -2.23
C PRO A 123 -17.77 1.60 -3.41
N ALA A 124 -18.12 0.31 -3.29
CA ALA A 124 -17.99 -0.64 -4.38
C ALA A 124 -18.57 -0.03 -5.67
N MET A 125 -17.73 0.15 -6.70
CA MET A 125 -18.13 0.78 -7.97
C MET A 125 -19.10 -0.09 -8.79
N HIS A 126 -19.44 -1.29 -8.32
CA HIS A 126 -20.23 -2.24 -9.09
C HIS A 126 -21.32 -2.92 -8.25
N LEU A 127 -22.55 -2.56 -8.62
CA LEU A 127 -23.81 -3.29 -8.51
C LEU A 127 -24.31 -3.79 -7.15
N LYS A 128 -25.55 -3.36 -6.87
CA LYS A 128 -26.55 -3.87 -5.91
C LYS A 128 -26.28 -3.70 -4.41
N HIS A 129 -25.04 -3.51 -3.95
CA HIS A 129 -24.75 -3.25 -2.53
C HIS A 129 -23.84 -2.03 -2.32
N PRO A 130 -24.38 -0.80 -2.37
CA PRO A 130 -23.62 0.45 -2.24
C PRO A 130 -22.93 0.66 -0.86
N THR A 131 -23.12 -0.27 0.08
CA THR A 131 -22.61 -0.19 1.45
C THR A 131 -21.37 -1.06 1.70
N ALA A 132 -21.02 -1.97 0.78
CA ALA A 132 -19.82 -2.80 0.92
C ALA A 132 -18.57 -1.95 0.64
N ARG A 133 -17.73 -1.79 1.67
CA ARG A 133 -16.45 -1.09 1.57
C ARG A 133 -15.39 -2.01 0.98
N GLU A 134 -14.59 -1.50 0.06
CA GLU A 134 -13.50 -2.22 -0.59
C GLU A 134 -12.18 -1.47 -0.40
N VAL A 135 -11.07 -2.21 -0.38
CA VAL A 135 -9.74 -1.59 -0.45
C VAL A 135 -9.55 -1.01 -1.85
N ALA A 136 -9.14 0.25 -1.92
CA ALA A 136 -8.91 0.92 -3.20
C ALA A 136 -7.75 0.26 -3.98
N ASP A 137 -7.92 0.13 -5.31
CA ASP A 137 -6.92 -0.49 -6.19
C ASP A 137 -5.49 0.05 -6.00
N PRO A 138 -5.26 1.37 -5.87
CA PRO A 138 -3.91 1.89 -5.69
C PRO A 138 -3.25 1.40 -4.38
N MET A 139 -4.03 1.15 -3.32
CA MET A 139 -3.50 0.60 -2.06
C MET A 139 -3.05 -0.85 -2.25
N VAL A 140 -3.88 -1.65 -2.94
CA VAL A 140 -3.59 -3.06 -3.23
C VAL A 140 -2.33 -3.17 -4.10
N VAL A 141 -2.29 -2.40 -5.19
CA VAL A 141 -1.17 -2.44 -6.13
C VAL A 141 0.11 -1.88 -5.52
N LEU A 142 0.04 -0.80 -4.75
CA LEU A 142 1.23 -0.27 -4.06
C LEU A 142 1.79 -1.28 -3.07
N ALA A 143 0.94 -2.00 -2.32
CA ALA A 143 1.40 -3.05 -1.42
C ALA A 143 2.08 -4.20 -2.17
N ALA A 144 1.51 -4.66 -3.29
CA ALA A 144 2.11 -5.68 -4.14
C ALA A 144 3.46 -5.24 -4.72
N THR A 145 3.56 -3.98 -5.17
CA THR A 145 4.78 -3.39 -5.73
C THR A 145 5.87 -3.25 -4.68
N ALA A 146 5.53 -2.83 -3.46
CA ALA A 146 6.46 -2.77 -2.34
C ALA A 146 6.99 -4.15 -1.94
N VAL A 147 6.15 -5.19 -1.99
CA VAL A 147 6.56 -6.58 -1.79
C VAL A 147 7.52 -7.03 -2.90
N TYR A 148 7.19 -6.77 -4.17
CA TYR A 148 8.06 -7.11 -5.29
C TYR A 148 9.44 -6.49 -5.14
N ALA A 149 9.51 -5.18 -4.88
CA ALA A 149 10.77 -4.48 -4.69
C ALA A 149 11.58 -5.08 -3.54
N SER A 150 10.92 -5.39 -2.42
CA SER A 150 11.57 -5.98 -1.24
C SER A 150 12.10 -7.40 -1.51
N LEU A 151 11.37 -8.22 -2.28
CA LEU A 151 11.84 -9.54 -2.73
C LEU A 151 13.03 -9.40 -3.68
N LEU A 152 13.02 -8.39 -4.57
CA LEU A 152 14.11 -8.14 -5.51
C LEU A 152 15.41 -7.75 -4.78
N GLU A 153 15.33 -6.94 -3.71
CA GLU A 153 16.50 -6.62 -2.86
C GLU A 153 17.14 -7.86 -2.24
N LEU A 154 16.33 -8.84 -1.86
CA LEU A 154 16.78 -10.07 -1.21
C LEU A 154 17.34 -11.09 -2.23
N ARG A 155 16.91 -11.02 -3.49
CA ARG A 155 17.31 -11.94 -4.57
C ARG A 155 18.81 -11.92 -4.84
N MET A 156 19.46 -10.77 -4.73
CA MET A 156 20.82 -10.56 -5.24
C MET A 156 21.89 -11.32 -4.43
N THR A 157 21.77 -11.41 -3.10
CA THR A 157 22.83 -11.98 -2.24
C THR A 157 22.32 -12.83 -1.07
N GLY A 158 20.99 -12.96 -0.88
CA GLY A 158 20.44 -13.44 0.40
C GLY A 158 20.70 -12.49 1.58
N GLN A 159 21.37 -11.36 1.31
CA GLN A 159 21.57 -10.23 2.21
C GLN A 159 20.91 -9.01 1.58
N ARG A 160 20.46 -8.06 2.40
CA ARG A 160 19.75 -6.87 1.91
C ARG A 160 20.69 -5.96 1.11
N GLN A 161 20.45 -5.82 -0.19
CA GLN A 161 21.01 -4.71 -0.97
C GLN A 161 19.92 -3.65 -1.18
N PRO A 162 20.04 -2.47 -0.55
CA PRO A 162 19.01 -1.44 -0.66
C PRO A 162 18.92 -0.93 -2.11
N ILE A 163 17.78 -1.16 -2.74
CA ILE A 163 17.37 -0.56 -4.00
C ILE A 163 16.59 0.70 -3.67
N VAL A 164 16.94 1.80 -4.33
CA VAL A 164 16.20 3.05 -4.22
C VAL A 164 14.82 2.82 -4.84
N PHE A 165 13.77 2.98 -4.03
CA PHE A 165 12.39 2.88 -4.50
C PHE A 165 12.00 4.21 -5.16
N MET A 166 12.54 4.44 -6.37
CA MET A 166 12.18 5.58 -7.23
C MET A 166 11.00 5.23 -8.12
N GLU A 167 10.23 6.25 -8.52
CA GLU A 167 9.04 6.12 -9.35
C GLU A 167 9.31 5.32 -10.64
N ASP A 168 10.32 5.73 -11.39
CA ASP A 168 10.68 5.11 -12.68
C ASP A 168 11.15 3.66 -12.55
N ALA A 169 11.70 3.27 -11.39
CA ALA A 169 12.32 1.95 -11.23
C ALA A 169 11.29 0.81 -11.11
N PHE A 170 10.05 1.11 -10.70
CA PHE A 170 9.01 0.12 -10.46
C PHE A 170 7.67 0.46 -11.14
N GLU A 171 7.63 1.47 -12.01
CA GLU A 171 6.44 1.86 -12.76
C GLU A 171 5.88 0.68 -13.57
N ASP A 172 6.71 -0.02 -14.33
CA ASP A 172 6.29 -1.19 -15.12
C ASP A 172 5.60 -2.26 -14.26
N ILE A 173 6.18 -2.54 -13.09
CA ILE A 173 5.66 -3.53 -12.15
C ILE A 173 4.33 -3.06 -11.55
N TYR A 174 4.22 -1.78 -11.21
CA TYR A 174 2.97 -1.18 -10.76
C TYR A 174 1.88 -1.29 -11.84
N CYS A 175 2.21 -0.98 -13.10
CA CYS A 175 1.30 -1.09 -14.24
C CYS A 175 0.86 -2.54 -14.48
N ILE A 176 1.77 -3.51 -14.41
CA ILE A 176 1.45 -4.95 -14.51
C ILE A 176 0.46 -5.37 -13.42
N HIS A 177 0.64 -4.89 -12.19
CA HIS A 177 -0.29 -5.18 -11.10
C HIS A 177 -1.68 -4.56 -11.33
N ILE A 178 -1.76 -3.32 -11.83
CA ILE A 178 -3.03 -2.69 -12.21
C ILE A 178 -3.71 -3.54 -13.29
N GLN A 179 -3.01 -3.88 -14.37
CA GLN A 179 -3.55 -4.71 -15.45
C GLN A 179 -4.00 -6.08 -14.96
N THR A 180 -3.28 -6.70 -14.03
CA THR A 180 -3.67 -7.98 -13.41
C THR A 180 -4.97 -7.83 -12.63
N LEU A 181 -5.11 -6.74 -11.88
CA LEU A 181 -6.31 -6.46 -11.09
C LEU A 181 -7.52 -6.17 -11.99
N GLU A 182 -7.33 -5.36 -13.03
CA GLU A 182 -8.37 -5.02 -14.01
C GLU A 182 -8.80 -6.22 -14.85
N SER A 183 -7.86 -7.03 -15.35
CA SER A 183 -8.17 -8.25 -16.12
C SER A 183 -8.91 -9.28 -15.27
N THR A 184 -8.50 -9.47 -14.01
CA THR A 184 -9.21 -10.36 -13.07
C THR A 184 -10.62 -9.86 -12.78
N ARG A 185 -10.78 -8.53 -12.60
CA ARG A 185 -12.09 -7.90 -12.41
C ARG A 185 -12.99 -8.06 -13.64
N ALA A 186 -12.44 -7.87 -14.84
CA ALA A 186 -13.19 -8.02 -16.08
C ALA A 186 -13.66 -9.48 -16.29
N ALA A 187 -12.83 -10.46 -15.94
CA ALA A 187 -13.16 -11.87 -16.04
C ALA A 187 -14.21 -12.33 -15.01
N ALA A 188 -14.11 -11.83 -13.77
CA ALA A 188 -14.97 -12.28 -12.66
C ALA A 188 -15.31 -11.12 -11.70
N PRO A 189 -16.19 -10.17 -12.10
CA PRO A 189 -16.41 -8.93 -11.36
C PRO A 189 -16.94 -9.19 -9.94
N ILE A 190 -17.99 -10.02 -9.81
CA ILE A 190 -18.60 -10.34 -8.50
C ILE A 190 -17.59 -11.00 -7.55
N SER A 191 -16.77 -11.91 -8.07
CA SER A 191 -15.73 -12.57 -7.27
C SER A 191 -14.68 -11.57 -6.82
N MET A 192 -14.24 -10.67 -7.71
CA MET A 192 -13.25 -9.66 -7.37
C MET A 192 -13.77 -8.65 -6.33
N HIS A 193 -15.06 -8.27 -6.38
CA HIS A 193 -15.68 -7.47 -5.31
C HIS A 193 -15.63 -8.18 -3.97
N LYS A 194 -15.98 -9.48 -3.93
CA LYS A 194 -15.87 -10.28 -2.70
C LYS A 194 -14.44 -10.34 -2.18
N VAL A 195 -13.47 -10.51 -3.08
CA VAL A 195 -12.03 -10.52 -2.75
C VAL A 195 -11.61 -9.19 -2.12
N LEU A 196 -11.86 -8.05 -2.76
CA LEU A 196 -11.47 -6.73 -2.23
C LEU A 196 -12.23 -6.36 -0.96
N HIS A 197 -13.50 -6.77 -0.83
CA HIS A 197 -14.29 -6.59 0.37
C HIS A 197 -13.78 -7.45 1.55
N GLN A 198 -13.45 -8.72 1.29
CA GLN A 198 -12.82 -9.60 2.29
C GLN A 198 -11.47 -9.05 2.73
N LEU A 199 -10.66 -8.55 1.78
CA LEU A 199 -9.40 -7.89 2.09
C LEU A 199 -9.64 -6.72 3.04
N PHE A 200 -10.61 -5.84 2.74
CA PHE A 200 -10.99 -4.70 3.57
C PHE A 200 -11.36 -5.12 4.99
N ASN A 201 -12.23 -6.13 5.13
CA ASN A 201 -12.62 -6.64 6.43
C ASN A 201 -11.43 -7.21 7.21
N ASN A 202 -10.54 -7.94 6.55
CA ASN A 202 -9.36 -8.55 7.19
C ASN A 202 -8.38 -7.49 7.73
N VAL A 203 -8.15 -6.41 6.97
CA VAL A 203 -7.22 -5.35 7.38
C VAL A 203 -7.83 -4.41 8.42
N THR A 204 -9.16 -4.31 8.49
CA THR A 204 -9.87 -3.47 9.47
C THR A 204 -10.38 -4.23 10.70
N ALA A 205 -10.43 -5.56 10.72
CA ALA A 205 -11.02 -6.33 11.82
C ALA A 205 -10.41 -6.05 13.20
N SER A 206 -9.12 -5.66 13.28
CA SER A 206 -8.47 -5.31 14.57
C SER A 206 -8.63 -3.85 14.99
N THR A 207 -9.21 -2.95 14.18
CA THR A 207 -9.44 -1.56 14.62
C THR A 207 -10.64 -1.42 15.56
N LYS A 208 -11.43 -2.48 15.75
CA LYS A 208 -12.64 -2.45 16.57
C LYS A 208 -12.41 -2.49 18.09
N THR A 209 -11.17 -2.70 18.55
CA THR A 209 -10.85 -2.69 19.99
C THR A 209 -9.42 -2.23 20.26
N VAL A 210 -9.21 -0.92 20.40
CA VAL A 210 -8.12 -0.39 21.25
C VAL A 210 -8.70 0.78 22.05
N PRO A 211 -8.83 0.67 23.39
CA PRO A 211 -9.21 1.80 24.21
C PRO A 211 -8.12 2.89 24.11
N ALA A 212 -8.56 4.14 24.10
CA ALA A 212 -7.78 5.34 23.79
C ALA A 212 -6.58 5.65 24.73
N ALA A 213 -6.25 4.77 25.67
CA ALA A 213 -5.29 5.02 26.75
C ALA A 213 -3.81 4.77 26.41
N ALA A 214 -3.46 4.28 25.20
CA ALA A 214 -2.07 3.98 24.84
C ALA A 214 -1.45 4.94 23.80
N ARG A 215 -2.09 6.08 23.50
CA ARG A 215 -1.63 7.01 22.45
C ARG A 215 -0.85 8.24 22.94
N SER A 216 -0.54 8.34 24.23
CA SER A 216 0.20 9.48 24.79
C SER A 216 1.57 9.07 25.30
N SER A 217 2.54 8.83 24.41
CA SER A 217 3.96 8.81 24.81
C SER A 217 4.95 9.04 23.66
N ALA A 218 4.49 9.40 22.47
CA ALA A 218 5.40 9.75 21.39
C ALA A 218 4.77 10.86 20.56
N THR A 219 4.97 12.11 21.00
CA THR A 219 5.34 13.31 20.20
C THR A 219 5.08 14.55 21.07
N LEU A 220 5.92 14.75 22.09
CA LEU A 220 6.22 16.07 22.66
C LEU A 220 7.74 16.13 22.72
N ILE A 221 8.35 16.34 21.54
CA ILE A 221 9.72 16.83 21.46
C ILE A 221 9.58 18.33 21.23
N ASP A 222 9.92 19.06 22.29
CA ASP A 222 10.41 20.43 22.33
C ASP A 222 10.50 21.16 20.99
N LEU A 223 9.56 22.08 20.79
CA LEU A 223 9.89 23.37 20.20
C LEU A 223 9.39 24.42 21.20
N VAL A 224 10.33 24.95 21.99
CA VAL A 224 10.44 26.34 22.48
C VAL A 224 11.46 26.33 23.63
N ASP A 225 12.70 26.72 23.33
CA ASP A 225 13.48 27.66 24.13
C ASP A 225 14.78 27.98 23.39
N VAL A 226 14.77 29.10 22.67
CA VAL A 226 15.98 29.79 22.22
C VAL A 226 16.18 30.94 23.21
N PRO A 227 17.20 30.90 24.09
CA PRO A 227 17.51 32.06 24.90
C PRO A 227 18.22 33.11 24.04
N GLU A 228 17.60 34.29 23.93
CA GLU A 228 18.30 35.53 23.57
C GLU A 228 19.42 35.77 24.60
N SER A 229 20.62 36.05 24.10
CA SER A 229 21.74 36.52 24.91
C SER A 229 22.09 37.92 24.44
N ASP A 230 21.87 38.90 25.32
CA ASP A 230 22.66 40.13 25.38
C ASP A 230 24.02 39.84 26.05
#